data_AF-A0AAV9Z8E7-F1
#
_entry.id   AF-A0AAV9Z8E7-F1
#
_cell.length_a   1.000
_cell.length_b   1.000
_cell.length_c   1.000
_cell.angle_alpha   90.00
_cell.angle_beta   90.00
_cell.angle_gamma   90.00
#
_symmetry.space_group_name_H-M   'P 1'
#
loop_
_entity.id
_entity.type
_entity.pdbx_description
1 polymer ?
#
loop_
_entity_poly.entity_id
_entity_poly.type
_entity_poly.pdbx_seq_one_letter_code
_entity_poly.pdbx_strand_id
1 'polypeptide(L)'
;MSILANRDQLVKEAITLGRAENAKPTALRYQYYLQLNCLEFKVTDFILAREGTACVNDRFEPSPASGVDSSHYLTLSDAEKDETTSGTAVISSITWLLERERGDVELRKYSGTLDHPRYSDKQGATINAFQHFTYLYSNETLVLADIQGKSNIFTPLYLHRSSESHDPKSQAAILFDLMSHTATGGSGTGDQGEKGIQTSLDQHECVQKCALLSLKPLREPEALDANEEDNDSNSE
;
A
#
# COMPACT_ATOMS: atom_id res chain seq x y z
N MET A 1 -11.82 12.59 14.00
CA MET A 1 -11.84 12.18 15.43
C MET A 1 -10.54 11.46 15.78
N SER A 2 -10.11 11.44 17.05
CA SER A 2 -9.00 10.58 17.49
C SER A 2 -9.54 9.19 17.78
N ILE A 3 -8.89 8.12 17.31
CA ILE A 3 -9.25 6.72 17.62
C ILE A 3 -9.31 6.51 19.15
N LEU A 4 -8.47 7.23 19.90
CA LEU A 4 -8.45 7.19 21.37
C LEU A 4 -9.69 7.82 22.01
N ALA A 5 -10.38 8.73 21.32
CA ALA A 5 -11.58 9.40 21.84
C ALA A 5 -12.82 8.48 21.83
N ASN A 6 -12.80 7.39 21.06
CA ASN A 6 -13.90 6.42 20.97
C ASN A 6 -13.62 5.11 21.73
N ARG A 7 -12.62 5.12 22.61
CA ARG A 7 -12.16 3.91 23.33
C ARG A 7 -13.29 3.20 24.09
N ASP A 8 -14.16 3.96 24.75
CA ASP A 8 -15.25 3.37 25.55
C ASP A 8 -16.29 2.65 24.69
N GLN A 9 -16.50 3.11 23.45
CA GLN A 9 -17.38 2.44 22.49
C GLN A 9 -16.74 1.15 21.98
N LEU A 10 -15.45 1.18 21.66
CA LEU A 10 -14.70 -0.01 21.24
C LEU A 10 -14.68 -1.09 22.34
N VAL A 11 -14.51 -0.69 23.61
CA VAL A 11 -14.53 -1.62 24.74
C VAL A 11 -15.91 -2.28 24.92
N LYS A 12 -17.01 -1.56 24.69
CA LYS A 12 -18.37 -2.15 24.73
C LYS A 12 -18.56 -3.25 23.69
N GLU A 13 -17.86 -3.16 22.57
CA GLU A 13 -17.90 -4.12 21.46
C GLU A 13 -16.85 -5.24 21.61
N ALA A 14 -16.24 -5.38 22.80
CA ALA A 14 -15.13 -6.30 23.07
C ALA A 14 -13.91 -6.11 22.14
N ILE A 15 -13.78 -4.93 21.53
CA ILE A 15 -12.65 -4.56 20.69
C ILE A 15 -11.55 -4.00 21.58
N THR A 16 -10.45 -4.74 21.68
CA THR A 16 -9.25 -4.32 22.37
C THR A 16 -8.28 -3.67 21.37
N LEU A 17 -7.92 -2.41 21.62
CA LEU A 17 -6.81 -1.78 20.91
C LEU A 17 -5.49 -2.37 21.40
N GLY A 18 -4.78 -3.05 20.51
CA GLY A 18 -3.44 -3.53 20.77
C GLY A 18 -2.46 -2.37 20.72
N ARG A 19 -1.62 -2.23 21.75
CA ARG A 19 -0.28 -1.65 21.52
C ARG A 19 0.52 -2.72 20.77
N ALA A 20 1.36 -2.32 19.81
CA ALA A 20 2.13 -3.24 18.97
C ALA A 20 2.83 -4.35 19.79
N GLU A 21 3.32 -3.99 20.96
CA GLU A 21 3.95 -4.81 22.00
C GLU A 21 3.10 -6.02 22.52
N ASN A 22 1.79 -6.07 22.26
CA ASN A 22 0.90 -7.19 22.65
C ASN A 22 0.30 -7.97 21.46
N ALA A 23 0.69 -7.65 20.22
CA ALA A 23 0.21 -8.36 19.04
C ALA A 23 0.93 -9.71 18.88
N LYS A 24 0.26 -10.70 18.27
CA LYS A 24 0.91 -11.98 17.91
C LYS A 24 2.17 -11.72 17.05
N PRO A 25 3.18 -12.63 17.08
CA PRO A 25 4.48 -12.42 16.45
C PRO A 25 4.45 -12.03 14.97
N THR A 26 3.39 -12.35 14.24
CA THR A 26 3.27 -12.13 12.79
C THR A 26 3.06 -10.67 12.41
N ALA A 27 2.21 -9.93 13.14
CA ALA A 27 1.98 -8.50 12.88
C ALA A 27 3.18 -7.65 13.35
N LEU A 28 3.79 -8.04 14.47
CA LEU A 28 5.07 -7.51 14.91
C LEU A 28 6.19 -7.84 13.93
N ARG A 29 6.22 -9.04 13.32
CA ARG A 29 7.19 -9.38 12.26
C ARG A 29 7.05 -8.48 11.06
N TYR A 30 5.84 -8.12 10.65
CA TYR A 30 5.64 -7.22 9.52
C TYR A 30 6.17 -5.81 9.83
N GLN A 31 5.84 -5.28 11.01
CA GLN A 31 6.34 -3.98 11.46
C GLN A 31 7.86 -3.98 11.70
N TYR A 32 8.40 -5.07 12.25
CA TYR A 32 9.83 -5.26 12.51
C TYR A 32 10.64 -5.51 11.23
N TYR A 33 10.08 -6.21 10.24
CA TYR A 33 10.67 -6.40 8.92
C TYR A 33 10.75 -5.08 8.14
N LEU A 34 9.69 -4.26 8.22
CA LEU A 34 9.69 -2.90 7.67
C LEU A 34 10.69 -1.99 8.39
N GLN A 35 10.81 -2.08 9.73
CA GLN A 35 11.78 -1.31 10.51
C GLN A 35 13.24 -1.72 10.28
N LEU A 36 13.53 -3.02 10.13
CA LEU A 36 14.90 -3.52 9.96
C LEU A 36 15.44 -3.33 8.53
N ASN A 37 14.58 -3.37 7.51
CA ASN A 37 15.02 -3.37 6.12
C ASN A 37 14.75 -2.05 5.37
N CYS A 38 13.94 -1.14 5.92
CA CYS A 38 13.56 0.11 5.26
C CYS A 38 13.71 1.33 6.21
N LEU A 39 14.96 1.68 6.56
CA LEU A 39 15.31 2.67 7.59
C LEU A 39 14.83 4.12 7.33
N GLU A 40 14.28 4.44 6.16
CA GLU A 40 13.86 5.82 5.80
C GLU A 40 12.34 6.02 5.57
N PHE A 41 11.50 4.99 5.73
CA PHE A 41 10.06 5.11 5.49
C PHE A 41 9.22 4.91 6.75
N LYS A 42 8.44 5.93 7.11
CA LYS A 42 7.35 5.79 8.09
C LYS A 42 6.09 5.33 7.34
N VAL A 43 5.82 4.02 7.37
CA VAL A 43 4.51 3.48 6.98
C VAL A 43 3.45 4.08 7.91
N THR A 44 2.25 4.33 7.39
CA THR A 44 1.18 5.11 8.04
C THR A 44 0.97 4.72 9.51
N ASP A 45 0.58 5.67 10.35
CA ASP A 45 0.24 5.37 11.75
C ASP A 45 -1.04 4.52 11.77
N PHE A 46 -0.88 3.20 11.80
CA PHE A 46 -1.96 2.25 12.02
C PHE A 46 -1.88 1.66 13.43
N ILE A 47 -3.04 1.26 13.95
CA ILE A 47 -3.21 0.57 15.23
C ILE A 47 -3.88 -0.77 14.93
N LEU A 48 -3.48 -1.81 15.64
CA LEU A 48 -4.17 -3.09 15.57
C LEU A 48 -5.35 -3.08 16.54
N ALA A 49 -6.53 -3.41 16.03
CA ALA A 49 -7.69 -3.69 16.87
C ALA A 49 -8.00 -5.19 16.80
N ARG A 50 -8.31 -5.79 17.95
CA ARG A 50 -8.66 -7.20 18.03
C ARG A 50 -9.97 -7.35 18.78
N GLU A 51 -10.91 -8.05 18.19
CA GLU A 51 -12.12 -8.50 18.85
C GLU A 51 -11.89 -9.91 19.38
N GLY A 52 -12.25 -10.16 20.64
CA GLY A 52 -12.45 -11.51 21.13
C GLY A 52 -13.84 -11.98 20.72
N THR A 53 -13.94 -13.07 19.98
CA THR A 53 -15.24 -13.67 19.65
C THR A 53 -15.90 -14.23 20.91
N ALA A 54 -17.18 -13.97 21.10
CA ALA A 54 -17.92 -14.44 22.26
C ALA A 54 -18.24 -15.93 22.11
N CYS A 55 -18.07 -16.70 23.18
CA CYS A 55 -18.58 -18.07 23.23
C CYS A 55 -20.09 -18.03 23.49
N VAL A 56 -20.88 -18.30 22.46
CA VAL A 56 -22.33 -18.43 22.52
C VAL A 56 -22.67 -19.89 22.18
N ASN A 57 -23.25 -20.64 23.13
CA ASN A 57 -23.60 -22.05 22.94
C ASN A 57 -22.41 -22.91 22.43
N ASP A 58 -21.23 -22.76 23.03
CA ASP A 58 -19.97 -23.42 22.63
C ASP A 58 -19.47 -23.06 21.21
N ARG A 59 -19.97 -21.97 20.63
CA ARG A 59 -19.52 -21.44 19.34
C ARG A 59 -18.96 -20.04 19.51
N PHE A 60 -17.90 -19.75 18.77
CA PHE A 60 -17.30 -18.43 18.74
C PHE A 60 -17.97 -17.62 17.64
N GLU A 61 -18.76 -16.62 18.02
CA GLU A 61 -19.45 -15.74 17.08
C GLU A 61 -18.82 -14.35 17.07
N PRO A 62 -18.65 -13.73 15.89
CA PRO A 62 -18.20 -12.36 15.78
C PRO A 62 -19.33 -11.39 16.15
N SER A 63 -19.00 -10.22 16.71
CA SER A 63 -20.01 -9.20 16.97
C SER A 63 -20.46 -8.53 15.67
N PRO A 64 -21.60 -7.82 15.69
CA PRO A 64 -22.05 -7.03 14.54
C PRO A 64 -21.02 -5.99 14.07
N ALA A 65 -20.18 -5.47 14.97
CA ALA A 65 -19.15 -4.48 14.64
C ALA A 65 -18.04 -5.05 13.75
N SER A 66 -17.92 -6.38 13.70
CA SER A 66 -16.89 -7.04 12.91
C SER A 66 -17.08 -6.90 11.39
N GLY A 67 -18.33 -6.68 10.95
CA GLY A 67 -18.72 -6.73 9.55
C GLY A 67 -18.61 -8.13 8.92
N VAL A 68 -18.34 -9.17 9.70
CA VAL A 68 -18.23 -10.56 9.23
C VAL A 68 -19.51 -11.30 9.57
N ASP A 69 -20.11 -11.93 8.56
CA ASP A 69 -21.28 -12.78 8.75
C ASP A 69 -20.90 -14.04 9.56
N SER A 70 -21.69 -14.36 10.59
CA SER A 70 -21.41 -15.49 11.50
C SER A 70 -21.34 -16.83 10.76
N SER A 71 -22.13 -17.05 9.71
CA SER A 71 -22.10 -18.31 8.94
C SER A 71 -20.81 -18.44 8.13
N HIS A 72 -20.32 -17.34 7.57
CA HIS A 72 -19.05 -17.30 6.87
C HIS A 72 -17.87 -17.48 7.83
N TYR A 73 -17.92 -16.83 9.01
CA TYR A 73 -16.90 -16.97 10.05
C TYR A 73 -16.76 -18.42 10.53
N LEU A 74 -17.88 -19.10 10.80
CA LEU A 74 -17.88 -20.50 11.23
C LEU A 74 -17.27 -21.41 10.15
N THR A 75 -17.58 -21.17 8.88
CA THR A 75 -17.03 -21.94 7.76
C THR A 75 -15.50 -21.84 7.67
N LEU A 76 -14.95 -20.62 7.87
CA LEU A 76 -13.50 -20.41 7.91
C LEU A 76 -12.87 -21.09 9.14
N SER A 77 -13.54 -21.00 10.30
CA SER A 77 -13.05 -21.62 11.53
C SER A 77 -13.03 -23.14 11.50
N ASP A 78 -13.94 -23.74 10.72
CA ASP A 78 -13.97 -25.18 10.50
C ASP A 78 -12.93 -25.63 9.47
N ALA A 79 -12.61 -24.80 8.48
CA ALA A 79 -11.58 -25.06 7.48
C ALA A 79 -10.14 -24.97 8.03
N GLU A 80 -9.90 -24.16 9.07
CA GLU A 80 -8.60 -24.01 9.72
C GLU A 80 -8.31 -25.07 10.81
N LYS A 81 -9.22 -26.03 11.04
CA LYS A 81 -8.96 -27.19 11.91
C LYS A 81 -7.97 -28.13 11.24
N ASP A 82 -6.68 -27.88 11.48
CA ASP A 82 -5.59 -28.75 11.07
C ASP A 82 -5.74 -30.16 11.69
N GLU A 83 -5.72 -31.20 10.86
CA GLU A 83 -5.92 -32.62 11.26
C GLU A 83 -4.81 -33.14 12.20
N THR A 84 -3.69 -32.43 12.31
CA THR A 84 -2.49 -32.88 13.03
C THR A 84 -2.41 -32.50 14.51
N THR A 85 -3.33 -31.67 15.04
CA THR A 85 -3.32 -31.29 16.45
C THR A 85 -4.67 -31.58 17.09
N SER A 86 -4.74 -32.56 18.01
CA SER A 86 -5.91 -32.82 18.87
C SER A 86 -6.20 -31.69 19.89
N GLY A 87 -6.24 -30.45 19.42
CA GLY A 87 -6.45 -29.25 20.20
C GLY A 87 -6.98 -28.16 19.28
N THR A 88 -8.31 -28.10 19.18
CA THR A 88 -9.15 -27.01 18.66
C THR A 88 -8.42 -25.71 18.32
N ALA A 89 -7.94 -25.59 17.09
CA ALA A 89 -7.58 -24.29 16.52
C ALA A 89 -8.89 -23.57 16.15
N VAL A 90 -9.53 -22.97 17.14
CA VAL A 90 -10.66 -22.06 16.89
C VAL A 90 -10.07 -20.71 16.51
N ILE A 91 -10.48 -20.16 15.37
CA ILE A 91 -10.35 -18.73 15.12
C ILE A 91 -11.02 -18.04 16.32
N SER A 92 -10.19 -17.44 17.17
CA SER A 92 -10.60 -16.92 18.49
C SER A 92 -10.68 -15.40 18.49
N SER A 93 -10.51 -14.78 17.31
CA SER A 93 -10.55 -13.34 17.17
C SER A 93 -10.55 -12.87 15.73
N ILE A 94 -11.17 -11.72 15.52
CA ILE A 94 -11.00 -10.91 14.31
C ILE A 94 -10.01 -9.79 14.62
N THR A 95 -9.17 -9.45 13.64
CA THR A 95 -8.16 -8.38 13.78
C THR A 95 -8.29 -7.39 12.64
N TRP A 96 -8.28 -6.09 12.96
CA TRP A 96 -8.29 -4.99 11.99
C TRP A 96 -7.00 -4.18 12.07
N LEU A 97 -6.62 -3.62 10.92
CA LEU A 97 -5.72 -2.49 10.83
C LEU A 97 -6.57 -1.23 10.85
N LEU A 98 -6.43 -0.42 11.89
CA LEU A 98 -7.11 0.87 12.04
C LEU A 98 -6.16 1.99 11.70
N GLU A 99 -6.58 2.88 10.81
CA GLU A 99 -5.84 4.08 10.46
C GLU A 99 -6.68 5.33 10.72
N ARG A 100 -6.01 6.49 10.78
CA ARG A 100 -6.70 7.76 11.00
C ARG A 100 -7.63 8.04 9.82
N GLU A 101 -8.90 8.33 10.12
CA GLU A 101 -9.85 8.85 9.15
C GLU A 101 -9.33 10.14 8.51
N ARG A 102 -9.30 10.17 7.18
CA ARG A 102 -8.73 11.27 6.37
C ARG A 102 -9.78 12.26 5.85
N GLY A 103 -10.89 12.43 6.57
CA GLY A 103 -11.97 13.36 6.25
C GLY A 103 -12.61 13.15 4.86
N ASP A 104 -13.54 14.03 4.51
CA ASP A 104 -14.22 14.03 3.22
C ASP A 104 -13.43 14.84 2.18
N VAL A 105 -12.28 14.28 1.79
CA VAL A 105 -11.41 14.80 0.73
C VAL A 105 -11.47 13.83 -0.44
N GLU A 106 -11.50 14.36 -1.66
CA GLU A 106 -11.57 13.58 -2.89
C GLU A 106 -10.43 12.55 -2.96
N LEU A 107 -10.82 11.29 -3.15
CA LEU A 107 -9.91 10.19 -3.42
C LEU A 107 -9.41 10.29 -4.86
N ARG A 108 -8.10 10.20 -5.03
CA ARG A 108 -7.49 10.08 -6.35
C ARG A 108 -6.74 8.75 -6.46
N LYS A 109 -7.09 7.98 -7.47
CA LYS A 109 -6.37 6.78 -7.89
C LYS A 109 -5.34 7.14 -8.95
N TYR A 110 -4.08 6.83 -8.69
CA TYR A 110 -2.93 7.07 -9.58
C TYR A 110 -2.49 5.81 -10.31
N SER A 111 -2.77 4.62 -9.80
CA SER A 111 -2.62 3.39 -10.56
C SER A 111 -3.62 2.36 -10.05
N GLY A 112 -3.92 1.36 -10.89
CA GLY A 112 -4.58 0.12 -10.48
C GLY A 112 -3.59 -1.01 -10.26
N THR A 113 -4.12 -2.22 -10.12
CA THR A 113 -3.33 -3.45 -9.99
C THR A 113 -2.57 -3.79 -11.28
N LEU A 114 -3.13 -3.53 -12.47
CA LEU A 114 -2.48 -3.81 -13.77
C LEU A 114 -2.64 -2.64 -14.75
N ASP A 115 -2.89 -1.44 -14.20
CA ASP A 115 -3.15 -0.22 -14.95
C ASP A 115 -2.29 0.90 -14.37
N HIS A 116 -1.24 1.29 -15.10
CA HIS A 116 -0.21 2.24 -14.70
C HIS A 116 -0.19 3.42 -15.69
N PRO A 117 -1.25 4.26 -15.70
CA PRO A 117 -1.37 5.34 -16.66
C PRO A 117 -0.28 6.40 -16.48
N ARG A 118 0.05 7.06 -17.59
CA ARG A 118 0.89 8.25 -17.59
C ARG A 118 0.07 9.48 -17.22
N TYR A 119 0.63 10.32 -16.36
CA TYR A 119 0.04 11.61 -16.00
C TYR A 119 0.90 12.77 -16.47
N SER A 120 0.25 13.85 -16.91
CA SER A 120 0.88 15.12 -17.27
C SER A 120 0.83 16.16 -16.15
N ASP A 121 -0.07 16.01 -15.17
CA ASP A 121 -0.16 16.92 -14.04
C ASP A 121 0.98 16.71 -13.04
N LYS A 122 1.32 17.75 -12.29
CA LYS A 122 2.48 17.75 -11.38
C LYS A 122 2.44 16.62 -10.35
N GLN A 123 1.27 16.31 -9.80
CA GLN A 123 1.14 15.27 -8.78
C GLN A 123 1.27 13.89 -9.41
N GLY A 124 0.50 13.61 -10.47
CA GLY A 124 0.57 12.33 -11.17
C GLY A 124 1.95 12.05 -11.74
N ALA A 125 2.63 13.05 -12.32
CA ALA A 125 4.02 12.92 -12.77
C ALA A 125 5.01 12.64 -11.63
N THR A 126 4.73 13.14 -10.42
CA THR A 126 5.54 12.82 -9.22
C THR A 126 5.31 11.37 -8.79
N ILE A 127 4.06 10.89 -8.81
CA ILE A 127 3.75 9.49 -8.49
C ILE A 127 4.35 8.53 -9.52
N ASN A 128 4.26 8.86 -10.81
CA ASN A 128 4.83 8.05 -11.89
C ASN A 128 6.36 7.93 -11.75
N ALA A 129 7.05 9.04 -11.44
CA ALA A 129 8.49 9.02 -11.15
C ALA A 129 8.83 8.31 -9.83
N PHE A 130 7.96 8.39 -8.81
CA PHE A 130 8.14 7.67 -7.55
C PHE A 130 8.03 6.15 -7.75
N GLN A 131 7.05 5.67 -8.52
CA GLN A 131 6.92 4.25 -8.86
C GLN A 131 8.17 3.74 -9.60
N HIS A 132 8.67 4.50 -10.59
CA HIS A 132 9.94 4.20 -11.27
C HIS A 132 11.11 4.13 -10.27
N PHE A 133 11.27 5.16 -9.44
CA PHE A 133 12.31 5.20 -8.43
C PHE A 133 12.28 3.97 -7.51
N THR A 134 11.10 3.57 -7.03
CA THR A 134 10.98 2.40 -6.15
C THR A 134 11.40 1.09 -6.83
N TYR A 135 11.16 0.95 -8.13
CA TYR A 135 11.63 -0.19 -8.89
C TYR A 135 13.15 -0.25 -8.95
N LEU A 136 13.80 0.83 -9.37
CA LEU A 136 15.27 0.86 -9.42
C LEU A 136 15.90 0.74 -8.02
N TYR A 137 15.34 1.44 -7.03
CA TYR A 137 15.87 1.44 -5.66
C TYR A 137 15.73 0.07 -4.97
N SER A 138 14.71 -0.70 -5.33
CA SER A 138 14.57 -2.09 -4.86
C SER A 138 15.45 -3.08 -5.63
N ASN A 139 16.44 -2.61 -6.40
CA ASN A 139 17.24 -3.43 -7.33
C ASN A 139 16.36 -4.23 -8.29
N GLU A 140 15.34 -3.59 -8.86
CA GLU A 140 14.47 -4.17 -9.90
C GLU A 140 13.62 -5.36 -9.39
N THR A 141 13.37 -5.44 -8.07
CA THR A 141 12.63 -6.58 -7.46
C THR A 141 11.20 -6.27 -7.05
N LEU A 142 10.82 -4.98 -6.99
CA LEU A 142 9.51 -4.54 -6.53
C LEU A 142 8.99 -3.36 -7.34
N VAL A 143 7.71 -3.43 -7.73
CA VAL A 143 7.00 -2.27 -8.30
C VAL A 143 5.81 -1.93 -7.42
N LEU A 144 5.57 -0.64 -7.16
CA LEU A 144 4.34 -0.20 -6.52
C LEU A 144 3.16 -0.20 -7.50
N ALA A 145 2.01 -0.68 -7.03
CA ALA A 145 0.76 -0.75 -7.76
C ALA A 145 -0.39 -0.25 -6.87
N ASP A 146 -1.58 -0.14 -7.48
CA ASP A 146 -2.80 0.34 -6.83
C ASP A 146 -2.60 1.64 -6.01
N ILE A 147 -1.75 2.55 -6.51
CA ILE A 147 -1.37 3.76 -5.79
C ILE A 147 -2.57 4.68 -5.74
N GLN A 148 -3.04 4.97 -4.54
CA GLN A 148 -4.14 5.90 -4.31
C GLN A 148 -3.85 6.81 -3.13
N GLY A 149 -4.50 7.97 -3.11
CA GLY A 149 -4.32 8.92 -2.04
C GLY A 149 -5.34 10.04 -2.04
N LYS A 150 -5.25 10.86 -1.00
CA LYS A 150 -6.03 12.10 -0.85
C LYS A 150 -5.08 13.28 -0.90
N SER A 151 -5.38 14.25 -1.75
CA SER A 151 -4.59 15.47 -1.95
C SER A 151 -5.05 16.60 -1.02
N ASN A 152 -4.24 17.66 -0.88
CA ASN A 152 -4.60 18.87 -0.12
C ASN A 152 -4.92 18.63 1.36
N ILE A 153 -4.38 17.55 1.94
CA ILE A 153 -4.47 17.33 3.38
C ILE A 153 -3.44 18.23 4.05
N PHE A 154 -3.90 19.10 4.94
CA PHE A 154 -3.02 19.87 5.83
C PHE A 154 -2.35 18.89 6.79
N THR A 155 -1.05 18.66 6.57
CA THR A 155 -0.25 17.83 7.47
C THR A 155 0.42 18.72 8.52
N PRO A 156 0.48 18.29 9.79
CA PRO A 156 1.29 18.99 10.79
C PRO A 156 2.75 19.06 10.32
N LEU A 157 3.37 20.23 10.53
CA LEU A 157 4.68 20.68 10.03
C LEU A 157 5.86 19.70 10.18
N TYR A 158 5.75 18.64 10.98
CA TYR A 158 6.84 17.71 11.29
C TYR A 158 7.30 16.84 10.11
N LEU A 159 6.58 16.84 8.98
CA LEU A 159 7.05 16.20 7.74
C LEU A 159 7.85 17.14 6.83
N HIS A 160 7.92 18.45 7.13
CA HIS A 160 8.77 19.39 6.40
C HIS A 160 10.11 19.58 7.08
N ARG A 161 11.10 18.82 6.61
CA ARG A 161 12.52 19.01 6.98
C ARG A 161 13.25 20.04 6.12
N SER A 162 12.57 20.77 5.24
CA SER A 162 13.16 21.89 4.52
C SER A 162 12.74 23.21 5.18
N SER A 163 13.62 23.71 6.04
CA SER A 163 13.60 25.07 6.55
C SER A 163 13.76 26.04 5.39
N GLU A 164 12.71 26.80 5.03
CA GLU A 164 12.85 28.14 4.42
C GLU A 164 11.50 28.84 4.24
N SER A 165 10.38 28.12 4.15
CA SER A 165 9.04 28.71 4.22
C SER A 165 8.37 28.40 5.56
N HIS A 166 8.25 29.43 6.41
CA HIS A 166 7.39 29.42 7.60
C HIS A 166 5.91 29.51 7.21
N ASP A 167 5.44 28.69 6.26
CA ASP A 167 4.01 28.55 6.01
C ASP A 167 3.48 27.44 6.94
N PRO A 168 2.62 27.76 7.92
CA PRO A 168 2.08 26.77 8.86
C PRO A 168 1.14 25.75 8.19
N LYS A 169 0.93 25.80 6.86
CA LYS A 169 0.00 24.96 6.12
C LYS A 169 0.55 24.51 4.76
N SER A 170 1.48 23.58 4.79
CA SER A 170 1.84 22.85 3.58
C SER A 170 0.78 21.81 3.20
N GLN A 171 0.34 21.85 1.95
CA GLN A 171 -0.50 20.82 1.36
C GLN A 171 0.36 19.60 0.99
N ALA A 172 -0.01 18.43 1.50
CA ALA A 172 0.60 17.16 1.11
C ALA A 172 -0.47 16.21 0.55
N ALA A 173 -0.02 15.29 -0.31
CA ALA A 173 -0.79 14.12 -0.65
C ALA A 173 -0.45 13.00 0.33
N ILE A 174 -1.46 12.35 0.90
CA ILE A 174 -1.29 11.15 1.72
C ILE A 174 -1.69 9.94 0.89
N LEU A 175 -0.71 9.08 0.62
CA LEU A 175 -0.93 7.79 -0.01
C LEU A 175 -1.30 6.75 1.06
N PHE A 176 -2.18 5.82 0.70
CA PHE A 176 -2.61 4.72 1.55
C PHE A 176 -3.01 3.53 0.68
N ASP A 177 -3.16 2.36 1.30
CA ASP A 177 -3.50 1.10 0.63
C ASP A 177 -2.61 0.80 -0.60
N LEU A 178 -1.31 1.06 -0.46
CA LEU A 178 -0.34 0.75 -1.50
C LEU A 178 -0.25 -0.76 -1.68
N MET A 179 -0.28 -1.20 -2.94
CA MET A 179 0.02 -2.56 -3.34
C MET A 179 1.44 -2.61 -3.90
N SER A 180 2.04 -3.80 -3.90
CA SER A 180 3.28 -4.04 -4.62
C SER A 180 3.18 -5.30 -5.47
N HIS A 181 3.99 -5.34 -6.52
CA HIS A 181 4.34 -6.54 -7.25
C HIS A 181 5.75 -6.95 -6.90
N THR A 182 5.94 -8.23 -6.61
CA THR A 182 7.26 -8.83 -6.36
C THR A 182 7.43 -10.04 -7.26
N ALA A 183 8.66 -10.43 -7.60
CA ALA A 183 8.88 -11.59 -8.47
C ALA A 183 8.18 -12.88 -7.99
N THR A 184 8.03 -13.04 -6.67
CA THR A 184 7.41 -14.23 -6.05
C THR A 184 5.89 -14.12 -5.87
N GLY A 185 5.27 -12.96 -6.12
CA GLY A 185 3.84 -12.76 -5.84
C GLY A 185 3.50 -12.72 -4.35
N GLY A 186 4.51 -12.52 -3.49
CA GLY A 186 4.41 -12.77 -2.04
C GLY A 186 4.15 -11.53 -1.19
N SER A 187 3.99 -10.35 -1.78
CA SER A 187 3.90 -9.10 -1.01
C SER A 187 2.52 -8.79 -0.41
N GLY A 188 1.49 -9.54 -0.81
CA GLY A 188 0.15 -9.44 -0.25
C GLY A 188 -0.95 -9.69 -1.27
N THR A 189 -2.19 -9.45 -0.85
CA THR A 189 -3.36 -9.58 -1.71
C THR A 189 -3.24 -8.66 -2.93
N GLY A 190 -3.44 -9.22 -4.12
CA GLY A 190 -3.39 -8.49 -5.38
C GLY A 190 -2.01 -8.45 -6.04
N ASP A 191 -0.94 -8.94 -5.38
CA ASP A 191 0.36 -9.12 -5.99
C ASP A 191 0.28 -10.10 -7.19
N GLN A 192 0.50 -9.59 -8.41
CA GLN A 192 0.45 -10.35 -9.65
C GLN A 192 1.81 -10.94 -10.05
N GLY A 193 2.80 -10.93 -9.16
CA GLY A 193 4.09 -11.53 -9.43
C GLY A 193 4.88 -10.76 -10.50
N GLU A 194 5.70 -11.52 -11.24
CA GLU A 194 6.43 -11.05 -12.41
C GLU A 194 5.52 -10.40 -13.47
N LYS A 195 4.30 -10.92 -13.66
CA LYS A 195 3.33 -10.34 -14.61
C LYS A 195 3.01 -8.89 -14.25
N GLY A 196 2.82 -8.60 -12.96
CA GLY A 196 2.54 -7.25 -12.48
C GLY A 196 3.73 -6.31 -12.69
N ILE A 197 4.95 -6.79 -12.42
CA ILE A 197 6.18 -6.05 -12.70
C ILE A 197 6.27 -5.72 -14.19
N GLN A 198 6.22 -6.74 -15.05
CA GLN A 198 6.34 -6.57 -16.49
C GLN A 198 5.28 -5.62 -17.06
N THR A 199 4.01 -5.76 -16.62
CA THR A 199 2.93 -4.85 -17.01
C THR A 199 3.24 -3.40 -16.67
N SER A 200 3.80 -3.14 -15.47
CA SER A 200 4.20 -1.80 -15.10
C SER A 200 5.38 -1.28 -15.91
N LEU A 201 6.40 -2.10 -16.18
CA LEU A 201 7.51 -1.69 -17.03
C LEU A 201 7.00 -1.37 -18.43
N ASP A 202 6.01 -2.13 -18.89
CA ASP A 202 5.47 -1.99 -20.22
C ASP A 202 4.59 -0.76 -20.43
N GLN A 203 3.95 -0.30 -19.37
CA GLN A 203 3.12 0.90 -19.40
C GLN A 203 3.89 2.15 -18.96
N HIS A 204 5.10 1.98 -18.41
CA HIS A 204 5.90 3.11 -17.94
C HIS A 204 6.51 3.90 -19.09
N GLU A 205 6.23 5.19 -19.11
CA GLU A 205 6.89 6.17 -19.95
C GLU A 205 7.58 7.20 -19.05
N CYS A 206 8.88 7.38 -19.24
CA CYS A 206 9.64 8.35 -18.45
C CYS A 206 9.06 9.76 -18.62
N VAL A 207 8.71 10.39 -17.50
CA VAL A 207 8.32 11.80 -17.45
C VAL A 207 9.52 12.68 -17.11
N GLN A 208 9.40 14.01 -17.28
CA GLN A 208 10.45 14.98 -16.96
C GLN A 208 11.04 14.78 -15.55
N LYS A 209 10.21 14.36 -14.58
CA LYS A 209 10.64 14.09 -13.20
C LYS A 209 11.56 12.87 -13.09
N CYS A 210 11.39 11.84 -13.92
CA CYS A 210 12.34 10.71 -13.95
C CYS A 210 13.73 11.19 -14.38
N ALA A 211 13.79 12.07 -15.38
CA ALA A 211 15.04 12.67 -15.85
C ALA A 211 15.67 13.60 -14.80
N LEU A 212 14.87 14.42 -14.11
CA LEU A 212 15.36 15.28 -13.02
C LEU A 212 15.96 14.47 -11.86
N LEU A 213 15.43 13.27 -11.61
CA LEU A 213 15.95 12.32 -10.62
C LEU A 213 17.11 11.47 -11.16
N SER A 214 17.53 11.67 -12.41
CA SER A 214 18.59 10.88 -13.08
C SER A 214 18.32 9.37 -13.03
N LEU A 215 17.06 8.97 -13.16
CA LEU A 215 16.68 7.56 -13.17
C LEU A 215 17.06 6.89 -14.50
N LYS A 216 17.63 5.70 -14.44
CA LYS A 216 17.92 4.85 -15.61
C LYS A 216 16.59 4.57 -16.34
N PRO A 217 16.46 4.84 -17.65
CA PRO A 217 15.25 4.47 -18.39
C PRO A 217 14.93 2.97 -18.24
N LEU A 218 13.65 2.66 -18.03
CA LEU A 218 13.19 1.26 -17.89
C LEU A 218 13.11 0.52 -19.22
N ARG A 219 13.08 1.27 -20.33
CA ARG A 219 13.11 0.77 -21.70
C ARG A 219 14.26 1.44 -22.43
N GLU A 220 14.96 0.68 -23.25
CA GLU A 220 15.90 1.28 -24.18
C GLU A 220 15.11 2.17 -25.16
N PRO A 221 15.61 3.37 -25.49
CA PRO A 221 15.01 4.15 -26.55
C PRO A 221 15.05 3.30 -27.82
N GLU A 222 13.91 3.15 -28.49
CA GLU A 222 13.87 2.52 -29.81
C GLU A 222 14.94 3.21 -30.66
N ALA A 223 15.90 2.43 -31.16
CA ALA A 223 16.94 2.96 -32.01
C ALA A 223 16.24 3.65 -33.18
N LEU A 224 16.47 4.96 -33.33
CA LEU A 224 16.04 5.67 -34.52
C LEU A 224 16.69 4.92 -35.69
N ASP A 225 15.88 4.23 -36.49
CA ASP A 225 16.34 3.60 -37.72
C ASP A 225 17.00 4.70 -38.55
N ALA A 226 18.33 4.71 -38.56
CA ALA A 226 19.16 5.63 -39.33
C ALA A 226 19.14 5.29 -40.84
N ASN A 227 18.02 4.78 -41.35
CA ASN A 227 17.79 4.40 -42.73
C ASN A 227 16.93 5.44 -43.48
N GLU A 228 17.16 6.73 -43.22
CA GLU A 228 16.96 7.74 -44.26
C GLU A 228 18.35 8.12 -44.82
N GLU A 229 19.02 7.13 -45.41
CA GLU A 229 20.10 7.42 -46.36
C GLU A 229 19.46 8.03 -47.61
N ASP A 230 19.78 9.30 -47.83
CA ASP A 230 20.16 9.89 -49.11
C ASP A 230 19.61 9.17 -50.35
N ASN A 231 18.42 9.58 -50.80
CA ASN A 231 18.14 9.61 -52.23
C ASN A 231 18.50 11.00 -52.76
N ASP A 232 19.80 11.18 -52.90
CA ASP A 232 20.45 12.30 -53.55
C ASP A 232 20.09 12.32 -55.05
N SER A 233 19.81 13.51 -55.56
CA SER A 233 19.95 13.96 -56.94
C SER A 233 19.26 13.17 -58.08
N ASN A 234 18.45 13.89 -58.87
CA ASN A 234 18.76 14.25 -60.27
C ASN A 234 17.51 14.20 -61.17
N SER A 235 16.92 15.35 -61.46
CA SER A 235 16.36 15.62 -62.78
C SER A 235 16.22 17.13 -62.99
N GLU A 236 16.94 17.56 -64.02
CA GLU A 236 17.04 18.88 -64.64
C GLU A 236 15.71 19.61 -64.90
#